data_AF-A0A378AA37-F1
#
_entry.id   AF-A0A378AA37-F1
#
_cell.length_a   1.000
_cell.length_b   1.000
_cell.length_c   1.000
_cell.angle_alpha   90.00
_cell.angle_beta   90.00
_cell.angle_gamma   90.00
#
_symmetry.space_group_name_H-M   'P 1'
#
loop_
_entity.id
_entity.type
_entity.pdbx_description
1 polymer ?
#
loop_
_entity_poly.entity_id
_entity_poly.type
_entity_poly.pdbx_seq_one_letter_code
_entity_poly.pdbx_strand_id
1 'polypeptide(L)'
;MEEQRANGAEIDDGAINGIKVGLMGPLAGVGDPIFWGTVRPVFAALGAGIAMSGSLLGPLLFFILFNAVRLLTRYYGVAYGYRKGVDIVKDMGGGFLQKLTEGASILGLFVMGALVNKWTHVNIPMVVSKITGSDGQVHVTTVQTILDQLMPGLVPLLLTFACMWLLRKKVNPLWIIVGFFVIGIAGYAVGLLGL
;
A
#
# COMPACT_ATOMS: atom_id res chain seq x y z
N MET A 1 -1.88 35.65 -7.69
CA MET A 1 -3.00 36.21 -6.90
C MET A 1 -2.51 37.21 -5.88
N GLU A 2 -1.61 36.87 -4.95
CA GLU A 2 -1.02 37.87 -4.03
C GLU A 2 -0.29 39.00 -4.77
N GLU A 3 0.55 38.68 -5.78
CA GLU A 3 1.21 39.69 -6.62
C GLU A 3 0.24 40.49 -7.49
N GLN A 4 -0.83 39.86 -7.98
CA GLN A 4 -1.84 40.54 -8.79
C GLN A 4 -2.65 41.52 -7.92
N ARG A 5 -2.95 41.16 -6.67
CA ARG A 5 -3.57 42.04 -5.68
C ARG A 5 -2.63 43.20 -5.30
N ALA A 6 -1.35 42.92 -5.05
CA ALA A 6 -0.35 43.94 -4.74
C ALA A 6 -0.11 44.91 -5.92
N ASN A 7 -0.24 44.43 -7.17
CA ASN A 7 -0.12 45.23 -8.38
C ASN A 7 -1.43 45.92 -8.82
N GLY A 8 -2.47 45.94 -7.97
CA GLY A 8 -3.69 46.73 -8.19
C GLY A 8 -4.83 46.03 -8.93
N ALA A 9 -4.79 44.70 -9.13
CA ALA A 9 -5.96 43.97 -9.63
C ALA A 9 -7.03 43.83 -8.52
N GLU A 10 -8.31 44.03 -8.87
CA GLU A 10 -9.45 43.77 -7.98
C GLU A 10 -9.64 42.25 -7.76
N ILE A 11 -8.77 41.67 -6.95
CA ILE A 11 -8.95 40.30 -6.44
C ILE A 11 -9.59 40.42 -5.06
N ASP A 12 -10.85 40.03 -4.96
CA ASP A 12 -11.59 39.95 -3.71
C ASP A 12 -11.03 38.84 -2.80
N ASP A 13 -11.00 39.09 -1.49
CA ASP A 13 -10.55 38.12 -0.48
C ASP A 13 -11.42 36.83 -0.49
N GLY A 14 -12.70 36.98 -0.88
CA GLY A 14 -13.61 35.87 -1.11
C GLY A 14 -13.16 34.93 -2.24
N ALA A 15 -12.57 35.45 -3.31
CA ALA A 15 -12.07 34.65 -4.42
C ALA A 15 -10.82 33.83 -4.02
N ILE A 16 -9.93 34.38 -3.19
CA ILE A 16 -8.75 33.66 -2.67
C ILE A 16 -9.18 32.46 -1.83
N ASN A 17 -10.11 32.68 -0.90
CA ASN A 17 -10.64 31.60 -0.08
C ASN A 17 -11.45 30.59 -0.89
N GLY A 18 -12.21 31.05 -1.89
CA GLY A 18 -12.93 30.19 -2.84
C GLY A 18 -12.01 29.22 -3.57
N ILE A 19 -10.84 29.68 -4.05
CA ILE A 19 -9.86 28.79 -4.70
C ILE A 19 -9.23 27.82 -3.70
N LYS A 20 -8.90 28.25 -2.48
CA LYS A 20 -8.37 27.34 -1.44
C LYS A 20 -9.35 26.20 -1.14
N VAL A 21 -10.63 26.52 -0.94
CA VAL A 21 -11.68 25.53 -0.66
C VAL A 21 -11.94 24.65 -1.87
N GLY A 22 -12.01 25.23 -3.07
CA GLY A 22 -12.24 24.50 -4.32
C GLY A 22 -11.14 23.51 -4.68
N LEU A 23 -9.89 23.79 -4.31
CA LEU A 23 -8.76 22.90 -4.55
C LEU A 23 -8.52 21.89 -3.43
N MET A 24 -9.01 22.14 -2.21
CA MET A 24 -8.80 21.27 -1.06
C MET A 24 -9.37 19.86 -1.29
N GLY A 25 -10.60 19.76 -1.81
CA GLY A 25 -11.25 18.46 -2.06
C GLY A 25 -10.52 17.60 -3.10
N PRO A 26 -10.32 18.10 -4.33
CA PRO A 26 -9.65 17.34 -5.38
C PRO A 26 -8.19 16.98 -5.04
N LEU A 27 -7.42 17.89 -4.44
CA LEU A 27 -6.03 17.60 -4.06
C LEU A 27 -5.93 16.61 -2.90
N ALA A 28 -6.84 16.66 -1.93
CA ALA A 28 -6.90 15.64 -0.87
C ALA A 28 -7.26 14.27 -1.46
N GLY A 29 -8.30 14.21 -2.31
CA GLY A 29 -8.75 12.96 -2.93
C GLY A 29 -7.72 12.30 -3.85
N VAL A 30 -6.84 13.08 -4.49
CA VAL A 30 -5.76 12.58 -5.36
C VAL A 30 -4.47 12.33 -4.58
N GLY A 31 -4.11 13.24 -3.68
CA GLY A 31 -2.88 13.16 -2.90
C GLY A 31 -2.87 11.99 -1.93
N ASP A 32 -4.00 11.70 -1.27
CA ASP A 32 -4.05 10.68 -0.23
C ASP A 32 -3.77 9.27 -0.77
N PRO A 33 -4.42 8.79 -1.85
CA PRO A 33 -4.11 7.50 -2.44
C PRO A 33 -2.68 7.40 -3.00
N ILE A 34 -2.14 8.49 -3.55
CA ILE A 34 -0.78 8.47 -4.12
C ILE A 34 0.26 8.34 -3.02
N PHE A 35 0.28 9.27 -2.05
CA PHE A 35 1.35 9.33 -1.06
C PHE A 35 1.19 8.28 0.04
N TRP A 36 -0.01 8.12 0.58
CA TRP A 36 -0.27 7.18 1.67
C TRP A 36 -0.64 5.79 1.17
N GLY A 37 -1.30 5.68 0.01
CA GLY A 37 -1.71 4.40 -0.57
C GLY A 37 -0.62 3.70 -1.36
N THR A 38 0.14 4.42 -2.19
CA THR A 38 1.14 3.82 -3.08
C THR A 38 2.58 4.11 -2.64
N VAL A 39 3.01 5.38 -2.66
CA VAL A 39 4.42 5.76 -2.53
C VAL A 39 5.01 5.31 -1.20
N ARG A 40 4.35 5.63 -0.09
CA ARG A 40 4.85 5.28 1.25
C ARG A 40 4.90 3.77 1.47
N PRO A 41 3.84 2.97 1.22
CA PRO A 41 3.91 1.54 1.43
C PRO A 41 4.89 0.83 0.50
N VAL A 42 5.00 1.26 -0.76
CA VAL A 42 5.96 0.68 -1.72
C VAL A 42 7.39 0.88 -1.24
N PHE A 43 7.77 2.10 -0.87
CA PHE A 43 9.12 2.34 -0.34
C PHE A 43 9.34 1.66 1.01
N ALA A 44 8.33 1.63 1.88
CA ALA A 44 8.44 0.97 3.18
C ALA A 44 8.67 -0.53 3.00
N ALA A 45 7.97 -1.16 2.05
CA ALA A 45 8.15 -2.56 1.72
C ALA A 45 9.51 -2.85 1.07
N LEU A 46 9.98 -2.00 0.15
CA LEU A 46 11.34 -2.17 -0.40
C LEU A 46 12.41 -2.05 0.70
N GLY A 47 12.29 -1.04 1.57
CA GLY A 47 13.21 -0.83 2.68
C GLY A 47 13.17 -1.96 3.71
N ALA A 48 11.98 -2.42 4.09
CA ALA A 48 11.83 -3.52 5.05
C ALA A 48 12.40 -4.85 4.51
N GLY A 49 12.33 -5.11 3.20
CA GLY A 49 12.82 -6.36 2.62
C GLY A 49 14.32 -6.47 2.70
N ILE A 50 14.99 -5.35 2.45
CA ILE A 50 16.45 -5.23 2.58
C ILE A 50 16.84 -5.18 4.06
N ALA A 51 16.00 -4.63 4.94
CA ALA A 51 16.27 -4.61 6.37
C ALA A 51 16.21 -6.02 7.01
N MET A 52 15.34 -6.90 6.51
CA MET A 52 15.22 -8.28 6.99
C MET A 52 16.51 -9.10 6.80
N SER A 53 17.37 -8.75 5.83
CA SER A 53 18.68 -9.38 5.66
C SER A 53 19.78 -8.79 6.56
N GLY A 54 19.42 -7.89 7.48
CA GLY A 54 20.34 -7.27 8.44
C GLY A 54 21.11 -6.05 7.92
N SER A 55 20.80 -5.58 6.71
CA SER A 55 21.50 -4.44 6.11
C SER A 55 20.89 -3.10 6.52
N LEU A 56 21.75 -2.16 6.96
CA LEU A 56 21.38 -0.77 7.25
C LEU A 56 20.92 -0.01 5.99
N LEU A 57 21.17 -0.56 4.80
CA LEU A 57 20.68 0.01 3.54
C LEU A 57 19.15 0.08 3.48
N GLY A 58 18.43 -0.86 4.12
CA GLY A 58 16.97 -0.89 4.09
C GLY A 58 16.32 0.39 4.65
N PRO A 59 16.56 0.73 5.93
CA PRO A 59 16.02 1.96 6.53
C PRO A 59 16.55 3.24 5.87
N LEU A 60 17.82 3.25 5.45
CA LEU A 60 18.43 4.41 4.79
C LEU A 60 17.79 4.68 3.43
N LEU A 61 17.54 3.63 2.65
CA LEU A 61 16.90 3.72 1.34
C LEU A 61 15.47 4.22 1.45
N PHE A 62 14.69 3.71 2.43
CA PHE A 62 13.36 4.25 2.72
C PHE A 62 13.42 5.75 3.05
N PHE A 63 14.34 6.14 3.94
CA PHE A 63 14.48 7.53 4.38
C PHE A 63 14.83 8.47 3.22
N ILE A 64 15.80 8.09 2.39
CA ILE A 64 16.25 8.92 1.26
C ILE A 64 15.17 8.99 0.18
N LEU A 65 14.62 7.85 -0.27
CA LEU A 65 13.65 7.85 -1.36
C LEU A 65 12.35 8.56 -0.98
N PHE A 66 11.81 8.27 0.21
CA PHE A 66 10.56 8.89 0.64
C PHE A 66 10.72 10.42 0.83
N ASN A 67 11.83 10.87 1.45
CA ASN A 67 12.07 12.30 1.60
C ASN A 67 12.37 12.98 0.27
N ALA A 68 13.12 12.33 -0.64
CA ALA A 68 13.39 12.87 -1.97
C ALA A 68 12.10 13.11 -2.74
N VAL A 69 11.22 12.09 -2.82
CA VAL A 69 9.91 12.25 -3.50
C VAL A 69 9.09 13.35 -2.84
N ARG A 70 9.00 13.37 -1.50
CA ARG A 70 8.27 14.41 -0.77
C ARG A 70 8.80 15.83 -1.06
N LEU A 71 10.11 16.02 -1.04
CA LEU A 71 10.74 17.33 -1.28
C LEU A 71 10.60 17.74 -2.73
N LEU A 72 10.78 16.82 -3.68
CA LEU A 72 10.62 17.09 -5.10
C LEU A 72 9.18 17.50 -5.42
N THR A 73 8.18 16.74 -4.95
CA THR A 73 6.78 17.13 -5.14
C THR A 73 6.49 18.50 -4.54
N ARG A 74 7.03 18.81 -3.35
CA ARG A 74 6.82 20.12 -2.72
C ARG A 74 7.49 21.26 -3.48
N TYR A 75 8.75 21.09 -3.88
CA TYR A 75 9.51 22.13 -4.58
C TYR A 75 8.94 22.40 -5.97
N TYR A 76 8.78 21.34 -6.78
CA TYR A 76 8.19 21.48 -8.12
C TYR A 76 6.74 21.89 -8.05
N GLY A 77 5.96 21.39 -7.08
CA GLY A 77 4.57 21.79 -6.89
C GLY A 77 4.41 23.28 -6.59
N VAL A 78 5.26 23.84 -5.72
CA VAL A 78 5.26 25.29 -5.43
C VAL A 78 5.72 26.10 -6.64
N ALA A 79 6.84 25.72 -7.26
CA ALA A 79 7.38 26.45 -8.42
C ALA A 79 6.40 26.44 -9.62
N TYR A 80 5.76 25.29 -9.87
CA TYR A 80 4.77 25.12 -10.92
C TYR A 80 3.46 25.87 -10.61
N GLY A 81 2.96 25.76 -9.38
CA GLY A 81 1.78 26.47 -8.91
C GLY A 81 1.94 27.98 -8.98
N TYR A 82 3.13 28.49 -8.65
CA TYR A 82 3.44 29.91 -8.76
C TYR A 82 3.47 30.38 -10.22
N ARG A 83 4.11 29.64 -11.13
CA ARG A 83 4.18 30.01 -12.56
C ARG A 83 2.83 29.95 -13.29
N LYS A 84 1.97 28.99 -12.96
CA LYS A 84 0.67 28.81 -13.62
C LYS A 84 -0.46 29.68 -13.04
N GLY A 85 -0.33 30.19 -11.82
CA GLY A 85 -1.34 31.07 -11.23
C GLY A 85 -2.73 30.43 -11.19
N VAL A 86 -3.75 31.13 -11.70
CA VAL A 86 -5.16 30.68 -11.67
C VAL A 86 -5.46 29.63 -12.75
N ASP A 87 -4.68 29.56 -13.83
CA ASP A 87 -4.91 28.59 -14.90
C ASP A 87 -4.61 27.14 -14.49
N ILE A 88 -3.90 26.94 -13.37
CA ILE A 88 -3.72 25.61 -12.77
C ILE A 88 -5.04 24.95 -12.40
N VAL A 89 -6.08 25.73 -12.08
CA VAL A 89 -7.42 25.22 -11.77
C VAL A 89 -8.04 24.54 -12.99
N LYS A 90 -7.79 25.07 -14.19
CA LYS A 90 -8.27 24.47 -15.45
C LYS A 90 -7.51 23.19 -15.79
N ASP A 91 -6.19 23.19 -15.60
CA ASP A 91 -5.35 22.01 -15.84
C ASP A 91 -5.64 20.87 -14.86
N MET A 92 -5.98 21.21 -13.61
CA MET A 92 -6.43 20.23 -12.63
C MET A 92 -7.78 19.60 -13.00
N GLY A 93 -8.65 20.32 -13.72
CA GLY A 93 -9.90 19.79 -14.27
C GLY A 93 -9.72 18.93 -15.53
N GLY A 94 -8.56 18.99 -16.20
CA GLY A 94 -8.30 18.32 -17.48
C GLY A 94 -8.00 16.81 -17.41
N GLY A 95 -8.28 16.15 -16.29
CA GLY A 95 -8.07 14.70 -16.13
C GLY A 95 -6.60 14.26 -15.96
N PHE A 96 -5.63 15.18 -15.94
CA PHE A 96 -4.22 14.86 -15.65
C PHE A 96 -4.07 14.21 -14.26
N LEU A 97 -4.73 14.78 -13.25
CA LEU A 97 -4.73 14.24 -11.89
C LEU A 97 -5.37 12.84 -11.83
N GLN A 98 -6.39 12.58 -12.66
CA GLN A 98 -7.05 11.28 -12.71
C GLN A 98 -6.13 10.21 -13.31
N LYS A 99 -5.45 10.52 -14.42
CA LYS A 99 -4.44 9.63 -15.02
C LYS A 99 -3.27 9.36 -14.07
N LEU A 100 -2.81 10.39 -13.35
CA LEU A 100 -1.75 10.24 -12.35
C LEU A 100 -2.18 9.33 -11.19
N THR A 101 -3.40 9.51 -10.68
CA THR A 101 -3.98 8.69 -9.61
C THR A 101 -4.17 7.25 -10.07
N GLU A 102 -4.67 7.04 -11.28
CA GLU A 102 -4.87 5.72 -11.87
C GLU A 102 -3.54 4.98 -12.04
N GLY A 103 -2.53 5.63 -12.63
CA GLY A 103 -1.18 5.05 -12.75
C GLY A 103 -0.55 4.71 -11.39
N ALA A 104 -0.69 5.60 -10.40
CA ALA A 104 -0.23 5.34 -9.05
C ALA A 104 -1.00 4.17 -8.38
N SER A 105 -2.30 4.05 -8.64
CA SER A 105 -3.12 2.98 -8.10
C SER A 105 -2.77 1.63 -8.71
N ILE A 106 -2.53 1.57 -10.03
CA ILE A 106 -2.09 0.34 -10.72
C ILE A 106 -0.75 -0.14 -10.14
N LEU A 107 0.22 0.78 -10.01
CA LEU A 107 1.53 0.46 -9.44
C LEU A 107 1.41 0.00 -7.97
N GLY A 108 0.58 0.69 -7.17
CA GLY A 108 0.32 0.33 -5.78
C GLY A 108 -0.30 -1.07 -5.64
N LEU A 109 -1.34 -1.36 -6.40
CA LEU A 109 -2.02 -2.67 -6.38
C LEU A 109 -1.08 -3.80 -6.83
N PHE A 110 -0.25 -3.56 -7.84
CA PHE A 110 0.74 -4.54 -8.30
C PHE A 110 1.75 -4.90 -7.21
N VAL A 111 2.33 -3.89 -6.56
CA VAL A 111 3.31 -4.11 -5.48
C VAL A 111 2.64 -4.77 -4.27
N MET A 112 1.45 -4.32 -3.87
CA MET A 112 0.70 -4.94 -2.77
C MET A 112 0.39 -6.42 -3.04
N GLY A 113 0.01 -6.77 -4.26
CA GLY A 113 -0.22 -8.17 -4.65
C GLY A 113 1.04 -9.04 -4.51
N ALA A 114 2.20 -8.51 -4.94
CA ALA A 114 3.48 -9.21 -4.79
C ALA A 114 3.87 -9.38 -3.32
N LEU A 115 3.60 -8.39 -2.47
CA LEU A 115 3.89 -8.44 -1.04
C LEU A 115 3.03 -9.46 -0.31
N VAL A 116 1.73 -9.52 -0.60
CA VAL A 116 0.83 -10.51 0.01
C VAL A 116 1.34 -11.93 -0.22
N ASN A 117 1.80 -12.25 -1.43
CA ASN A 117 2.32 -13.58 -1.73
C ASN A 117 3.70 -13.83 -1.09
N LYS A 118 4.67 -12.94 -1.32
CA LYS A 118 6.07 -13.21 -0.92
C LYS A 118 6.37 -13.01 0.56
N TRP A 119 5.65 -12.13 1.24
CA TRP A 119 6.00 -11.71 2.61
C TRP A 119 5.05 -12.23 3.67
N THR A 120 4.01 -12.96 3.28
CA THR A 120 3.10 -13.59 4.22
C THR A 120 3.46 -15.07 4.32
N HIS A 121 3.98 -15.49 5.46
CA HIS A 121 4.17 -16.90 5.76
C HIS A 121 2.94 -17.44 6.51
N VAL A 122 2.25 -18.37 5.86
CA VAL A 122 1.21 -19.20 6.49
C VAL A 122 1.54 -20.64 6.14
N ASN A 123 2.02 -21.40 7.12
CA ASN A 123 2.31 -22.81 6.97
C ASN A 123 1.21 -23.62 7.67
N ILE A 124 0.56 -24.53 6.94
CA ILE A 124 -0.41 -25.50 7.46
C ILE A 124 0.27 -26.87 7.49
N PRO A 125 0.92 -27.27 8.60
CA PRO A 125 1.64 -28.54 8.71
C PRO A 125 0.73 -29.77 8.83
N MET A 126 -0.57 -29.66 8.52
CA MET A 126 -1.51 -30.78 8.58
C MET A 126 -1.15 -31.83 7.51
N VAL A 127 -0.59 -32.94 7.97
CA VAL A 127 -0.24 -34.11 7.16
C VAL A 127 -1.49 -34.89 6.78
N VAL A 128 -2.02 -34.65 5.57
CA VAL A 128 -3.25 -35.33 5.11
C VAL A 128 -2.97 -36.72 4.54
N SER A 129 -1.74 -37.04 4.13
CA SER A 129 -1.38 -38.41 3.76
C SER A 129 0.12 -38.68 3.96
N LYS A 130 0.42 -39.76 4.69
CA LYS A 130 1.72 -40.45 4.63
C LYS A 130 1.56 -41.58 3.63
N ILE A 131 2.11 -41.44 2.42
CA ILE A 131 2.20 -42.56 1.49
C ILE A 131 3.66 -43.00 1.48
N THR A 132 3.90 -44.21 1.98
CA THR A 132 5.20 -44.88 1.92
C THR A 132 5.44 -45.30 0.47
N GLY A 133 6.34 -44.62 -0.23
CA GLY A 133 6.87 -45.10 -1.50
C GLY A 133 7.76 -46.33 -1.26
N SER A 134 7.84 -47.21 -2.26
CA SER A 134 8.57 -48.48 -2.24
C SER A 134 10.09 -48.38 -2.00
N ASP A 135 10.63 -47.15 -1.92
CA ASP A 135 12.07 -46.84 -1.78
C ASP A 135 12.48 -46.33 -0.37
N GLY A 136 11.62 -46.46 0.64
CA GLY A 136 11.97 -46.13 2.04
C GLY A 136 12.11 -44.63 2.35
N GLN A 137 11.77 -43.74 1.42
CA GLN A 137 11.69 -42.29 1.63
C GLN A 137 10.24 -41.88 1.94
N VAL A 138 10.02 -41.21 3.06
CA VAL A 138 8.70 -40.78 3.51
C VAL A 138 8.28 -39.52 2.74
N HIS A 139 7.49 -39.67 1.66
CA HIS A 139 6.85 -38.54 1.01
C HIS A 139 5.63 -38.10 1.82
N VAL A 140 5.82 -37.09 2.66
CA VAL A 140 4.75 -36.45 3.43
C VAL A 140 4.02 -35.46 2.53
N THR A 141 2.92 -35.87 1.91
CA THR A 141 2.01 -34.95 1.20
C THR A 141 1.19 -34.20 2.23
N THR A 142 1.58 -32.95 2.46
CA THR A 142 0.92 -32.02 3.38
C THR A 142 -0.11 -31.22 2.59
N VAL A 143 -1.20 -30.74 3.20
CA VAL A 143 -2.19 -29.88 2.50
C VAL A 143 -1.53 -28.68 1.81
N GLN A 144 -0.45 -28.17 2.40
CA GLN A 144 0.41 -27.13 1.85
C GLN A 144 1.01 -27.52 0.47
N THR A 145 1.50 -28.76 0.29
CA THR A 145 2.10 -29.19 -0.99
C THR A 145 1.09 -29.30 -2.13
N ILE A 146 -0.17 -29.61 -1.84
CA ILE A 146 -1.25 -29.67 -2.83
C ILE A 146 -1.70 -28.25 -3.20
N LEU A 147 -1.81 -27.35 -2.21
CA LEU A 147 -2.15 -25.94 -2.44
C LEU A 147 -1.03 -25.19 -3.16
N ASP A 148 0.23 -25.41 -2.78
CA ASP A 148 1.39 -24.78 -3.42
C ASP A 148 1.64 -25.29 -4.84
N GLN A 149 1.21 -26.52 -5.17
CA GLN A 149 1.20 -27.02 -6.55
C GLN A 149 0.18 -26.31 -7.45
N LEU A 150 -0.95 -25.87 -6.89
CA LEU A 150 -1.97 -25.10 -7.62
C LEU A 150 -1.58 -23.62 -7.71
N MET A 151 -1.23 -23.00 -6.57
CA MET A 151 -0.78 -21.62 -6.49
C MET A 151 -0.05 -21.37 -5.17
N PRO A 152 1.28 -21.13 -5.18
CA PRO A 152 1.99 -20.73 -3.98
C PRO A 152 1.42 -19.40 -3.48
N GLY A 153 0.93 -19.38 -2.23
CA GLY A 153 0.34 -18.21 -1.59
C GLY A 153 -1.20 -18.10 -1.64
N LEU A 154 -1.93 -19.16 -2.02
CA LEU A 154 -3.39 -19.15 -2.05
C LEU A 154 -4.02 -18.85 -0.67
N VAL A 155 -3.45 -19.39 0.40
CA VAL A 155 -3.94 -19.18 1.78
C VAL A 155 -3.78 -17.71 2.22
N PRO A 156 -2.60 -17.08 2.10
CA PRO A 156 -2.44 -15.63 2.30
C PRO A 156 -3.42 -14.77 1.49
N LEU A 157 -3.69 -15.16 0.23
CA LEU A 157 -4.61 -14.43 -0.63
C LEU A 157 -6.04 -14.46 -0.11
N LEU A 158 -6.54 -15.66 0.27
CA LEU A 158 -7.88 -15.81 0.84
C LEU A 158 -8.04 -15.06 2.17
N LEU A 159 -7.02 -15.10 3.03
CA LEU A 159 -6.99 -14.32 4.27
C LEU A 159 -7.01 -12.82 4.00
N THR A 160 -6.30 -12.36 2.97
CA THR A 160 -6.30 -10.95 2.56
C THR A 160 -7.69 -10.51 2.11
N PHE A 161 -8.40 -11.32 1.32
CA PHE A 161 -9.78 -11.02 0.94
C PHE A 161 -10.74 -11.02 2.13
N ALA A 162 -10.59 -11.96 3.07
CA ALA A 162 -11.38 -11.98 4.31
C ALA A 162 -11.15 -10.71 5.15
N CYS A 163 -9.89 -10.27 5.30
CA CYS A 163 -9.56 -9.02 5.99
C CYS A 163 -10.13 -7.80 5.28
N MET A 164 -10.02 -7.74 3.94
CA MET A 164 -10.58 -6.65 3.15
C MET A 164 -12.11 -6.57 3.33
N TRP A 165 -12.79 -7.71 3.38
CA TRP A 165 -14.22 -7.77 3.64
C TRP A 165 -14.58 -7.26 5.05
N LEU A 166 -13.82 -7.64 6.08
CA LEU A 166 -13.99 -7.14 7.44
C LEU A 166 -13.72 -5.63 7.56
N LEU A 167 -12.72 -5.10 6.84
CA LEU A 167 -12.44 -3.66 6.79
C LEU A 167 -13.57 -2.89 6.11
N ARG A 168 -14.21 -3.44 5.06
CA ARG A 168 -15.41 -2.84 4.45
C ARG A 168 -16.60 -2.78 5.41
N LYS A 169 -16.66 -3.70 6.38
CA LYS A 169 -17.64 -3.68 7.49
C LYS A 169 -17.28 -2.68 8.59
N LYS A 170 -16.23 -1.87 8.41
CA LYS A 170 -15.72 -0.88 9.38
C LYS A 170 -15.30 -1.50 10.71
N VAL A 171 -14.90 -2.77 10.72
CA VAL A 171 -14.30 -3.39 11.90
C VAL A 171 -12.94 -2.73 12.16
N ASN A 172 -12.63 -2.45 13.43
CA ASN A 172 -11.36 -1.84 13.80
C ASN A 172 -10.20 -2.79 13.42
N PRO A 173 -9.17 -2.32 12.69
CA PRO A 173 -7.99 -3.13 12.35
C PRO A 173 -7.32 -3.78 13.57
N LEU A 174 -7.36 -3.11 14.72
CA LEU A 174 -6.81 -3.66 15.97
C LEU A 174 -7.53 -4.95 16.41
N TRP A 175 -8.85 -5.03 16.27
CA TRP A 175 -9.62 -6.23 16.59
C TRP A 175 -9.32 -7.38 15.62
N ILE A 176 -9.06 -7.07 14.34
CA ILE A 176 -8.66 -8.06 13.35
C ILE A 176 -7.29 -8.67 13.72
N ILE A 177 -6.33 -7.82 14.12
CA ILE A 177 -5.01 -8.27 14.59
C ILE A 177 -5.15 -9.18 15.82
N VAL A 178 -5.96 -8.78 16.81
CA VAL A 178 -6.23 -9.62 17.99
C VAL A 178 -6.85 -10.96 17.59
N GLY A 179 -7.76 -10.97 16.62
CA GLY A 179 -8.31 -12.20 16.04
C GLY A 179 -7.23 -13.12 15.45
N PHE A 180 -6.28 -12.57 14.70
CA PHE A 180 -5.15 -13.34 14.17
C PHE A 180 -4.24 -13.90 15.27
N PHE A 181 -4.01 -13.15 16.35
CA PHE A 181 -3.26 -13.67 17.51
C PHE A 181 -3.95 -14.89 18.12
N VAL A 182 -5.27 -14.82 18.32
CA VAL A 182 -6.05 -15.94 18.87
C VAL A 182 -6.02 -17.14 17.92
N ILE A 183 -6.22 -16.93 16.62
CA ILE A 183 -6.16 -17.99 15.60
C ILE A 183 -4.76 -18.60 15.52
N GLY A 184 -3.69 -17.81 15.63
CA GLY A 184 -2.32 -18.30 15.61
C GLY A 184 -2.02 -19.21 16.81
N ILE A 185 -2.39 -18.79 18.02
CA ILE A 185 -2.17 -19.56 19.25
C ILE A 185 -3.00 -20.85 19.24
N ALA A 186 -4.31 -20.75 18.95
CA ALA A 186 -5.19 -21.91 18.90
C ALA A 186 -4.83 -22.86 17.75
N GLY A 187 -4.48 -22.31 16.59
CA GLY A 187 -4.09 -23.07 15.40
C GLY A 187 -2.78 -23.82 15.61
N TYR A 188 -1.80 -23.22 16.30
CA TYR A 188 -0.56 -23.91 16.67
C TYR A 188 -0.82 -25.01 17.71
N ALA A 189 -1.63 -24.75 18.73
CA ALA A 189 -1.98 -25.73 19.76
C ALA A 189 -2.69 -26.98 19.21
N VAL A 190 -3.51 -26.81 18.16
CA VAL A 190 -4.23 -27.90 17.48
C VAL A 190 -3.40 -28.54 16.35
N GLY A 191 -2.20 -28.01 16.05
CA GLY A 191 -1.33 -28.50 14.97
C GLY A 191 -1.82 -28.17 13.55
N LEU A 192 -2.77 -27.24 13.45
CA LEU A 192 -3.36 -26.78 12.18
C LEU A 192 -2.49 -25.69 11.52
N LEU A 193 -1.77 -24.89 12.32
CA LEU A 193 -0.81 -23.89 11.85
C LEU A 193 0.59 -24.19 12.42
N GLY A 194 1.62 -23.92 11.63
CA GLY A 194 3.03 -24.15 11.99
C GLY A 194 3.92 -23.02 11.49
N LEU A 195 5.19 -23.09 11.87
CA LEU A 195 6.25 -22.22 11.37
C LEU A 195 6.74 -22.68 10.00
#